data_AF-A0A542LRH3-F1
#
_entry.id   AF-A0A542LRH3-F1
#
_cell.length_a   1.000
_cell.length_b   1.000
_cell.length_c   1.000
_cell.angle_alpha   90.00
_cell.angle_beta   90.00
_cell.angle_gamma   90.00
#
_symmetry.space_group_name_H-M   'P 1'
#
loop_
_entity.id
_entity.type
_entity.pdbx_description
1 polymer ?
#
loop_
_entity_poly.entity_id
_entity_poly.type
_entity_poly.pdbx_seq_one_letter_code
_entity_poly.pdbx_strand_id
1 'polypeptide(L)'
;MNFNRNIVNAVLLASLACMGSGCTKQGGAPAVAAAASDRVLTVDDYLKQPDLRKKVFAACANDPGRKGDDPNCANATRAERIASAGGGRFPNVTP
;
A
#
# COMPACT_ATOMS: atom_id res chain seq x y z
N MET A 1 -48.01 39.62 -25.09
CA MET A 1 -47.66 38.45 -24.28
C MET A 1 -46.63 37.63 -25.03
N ASN A 2 -45.40 37.51 -24.52
CA ASN A 2 -44.28 36.81 -25.15
C ASN A 2 -43.96 35.54 -24.35
N PHE A 3 -44.20 34.39 -24.97
CA PHE A 3 -43.92 33.06 -24.44
C PHE A 3 -42.41 32.76 -24.50
N ASN A 4 -41.89 32.15 -23.43
CA ASN A 4 -40.80 31.16 -23.41
C ASN A 4 -39.60 31.38 -24.36
N ARG A 5 -38.56 32.08 -23.87
CA ARG A 5 -37.18 31.97 -24.40
C ARG A 5 -36.12 31.59 -23.36
N ASN A 6 -36.45 31.61 -22.06
CA ASN A 6 -35.47 31.34 -21.01
C ASN A 6 -35.30 29.85 -20.67
N ILE A 7 -36.25 28.98 -21.06
CA ILE A 7 -36.18 27.54 -20.75
C ILE A 7 -35.32 26.78 -21.78
N VAL A 8 -35.17 27.30 -23.00
CA VAL A 8 -34.48 26.57 -24.09
C VAL A 8 -32.95 26.62 -23.99
N ASN A 9 -32.39 27.63 -23.30
CA ASN A 9 -30.93 27.74 -23.10
C ASN A 9 -30.39 26.86 -21.96
N ALA A 10 -31.24 26.25 -21.14
CA ALA A 10 -30.80 25.43 -20.01
C ALA A 10 -30.49 23.97 -20.40
N VAL A 11 -30.71 23.57 -21.65
CA VAL A 11 -30.73 22.14 -22.04
C VAL A 11 -29.43 21.64 -22.70
N LEU A 12 -28.45 22.48 -23.06
CA LEU A 12 -27.40 22.03 -24.01
C LEU A 12 -25.94 21.93 -23.53
N LEU A 13 -25.61 22.13 -22.25
CA LEU A 13 -24.20 22.07 -21.80
C LEU A 13 -24.01 21.41 -20.42
N ALA A 14 -24.56 20.21 -20.22
CA ALA A 14 -24.27 19.40 -19.04
C ALA A 14 -23.86 17.95 -19.42
N SER A 15 -23.08 17.82 -20.49
CA SER A 15 -22.35 16.61 -20.83
C SER A 15 -20.88 16.80 -20.46
N LEU A 16 -20.51 16.53 -19.21
CA LEU A 16 -19.14 16.13 -18.82
C LEU A 16 -19.07 15.67 -17.35
N ALA A 17 -19.88 14.68 -16.97
CA ALA A 17 -19.64 13.93 -15.73
C ALA A 17 -18.55 12.87 -15.98
N CYS A 18 -17.29 13.29 -16.04
CA CYS A 18 -16.15 12.38 -15.89
C CYS A 18 -16.11 11.90 -14.43
N MET A 19 -16.94 10.90 -14.10
CA MET A 19 -16.74 10.03 -12.95
C MET A 19 -15.48 9.20 -13.20
N GLY A 20 -14.34 9.79 -12.87
CA GLY A 20 -13.02 9.23 -13.11
C GLY A 20 -11.93 10.06 -12.44
N SER A 21 -12.10 10.39 -11.17
CA SER A 21 -11.04 10.96 -10.33
C SER A 21 -10.79 10.11 -9.08
N GLY A 22 -10.91 8.80 -9.24
CA GLY A 22 -10.42 7.81 -8.28
C GLY A 22 -9.06 7.29 -8.72
N CYS A 23 -8.04 8.16 -8.69
CA CYS A 23 -6.62 7.82 -8.61
C CYS A 23 -5.84 9.14 -8.59
N THR A 24 -5.98 9.92 -7.51
CA THR A 24 -4.83 10.75 -7.15
C THR A 24 -3.74 9.74 -6.81
N LYS A 25 -2.78 9.57 -7.72
CA LYS A 25 -1.44 9.15 -7.33
C LYS A 25 -1.03 10.17 -6.27
N GLN A 26 -1.29 9.86 -5.00
CA GLN A 26 -0.57 10.46 -3.91
C GLN A 26 0.84 9.86 -4.01
N GLY A 27 1.58 10.37 -5.00
CA GLY A 27 3.00 10.16 -5.23
C GLY A 27 3.85 10.82 -4.16
N GLY A 28 3.38 10.74 -2.92
CA GLY A 28 4.19 10.81 -1.73
C GLY A 28 4.12 9.44 -1.12
N ALA A 29 4.84 8.46 -1.70
CA ALA A 29 5.47 7.49 -0.84
C ALA A 29 6.18 8.34 0.21
N PRO A 30 5.74 8.33 1.48
CA PRO A 30 6.31 9.25 2.42
C PRO A 30 7.78 8.85 2.46
N ALA A 31 8.67 9.83 2.25
CA ALA A 31 10.11 9.65 2.07
C ALA A 31 10.77 8.79 3.17
N VAL A 32 10.03 8.53 4.24
CA VAL A 32 10.26 7.53 5.28
C VAL A 32 10.30 6.06 4.82
N ALA A 33 10.01 5.70 3.56
CA ALA A 33 10.31 4.37 3.01
C ALA A 33 11.73 4.30 2.43
N ALA A 34 12.24 5.40 1.88
CA ALA A 34 13.63 5.53 1.43
C ALA A 34 14.58 5.93 2.57
N ALA A 35 14.05 6.55 3.64
CA ALA A 35 14.83 6.96 4.82
C ALA A 35 14.87 5.90 5.93
N ALA A 36 14.36 4.67 5.70
CA ALA A 36 14.67 3.52 6.55
C ALA A 36 16.09 2.99 6.22
N SER A 37 17.06 3.88 6.37
CA SER A 37 18.51 3.68 6.47
C SER A 37 19.24 3.09 5.26
N ASP A 38 20.42 3.66 4.96
CA ASP A 38 21.53 3.04 4.21
C ASP A 38 22.02 1.70 4.81
N ARG A 39 21.22 1.03 5.64
CA ARG A 39 21.57 -0.13 6.45
C ARG A 39 20.53 -1.21 6.27
N VAL A 40 21.01 -2.42 6.11
CA VAL A 40 20.18 -3.63 6.07
C VAL A 40 19.79 -3.99 7.50
N LEU A 41 18.50 -3.95 7.79
CA LEU A 41 17.92 -4.35 9.08
C LEU A 41 17.69 -5.85 9.11
N THR A 42 17.93 -6.47 10.26
CA THR A 42 17.71 -7.91 10.45
C THR A 42 16.23 -8.22 10.68
N VAL A 43 15.88 -9.50 10.59
CA VAL A 43 14.52 -9.98 10.91
C VAL A 43 14.14 -9.60 12.34
N ASP A 44 15.06 -9.71 13.30
CA ASP A 44 14.79 -9.39 14.72
C ASP A 44 14.54 -7.89 14.94
N ASP A 45 15.22 -7.02 14.18
CA ASP A 45 14.99 -5.59 14.24
C ASP A 45 13.58 -5.22 13.79
N TYR A 46 13.05 -5.90 12.76
CA TYR A 46 11.67 -5.75 12.30
C TYR A 46 10.65 -6.39 13.25
N LEU A 47 11.02 -7.44 13.99
CA LEU A 47 10.15 -7.99 15.04
C LEU A 47 10.00 -7.02 16.21
N LYS A 48 11.07 -6.30 16.58
CA LYS A 48 11.06 -5.26 17.62
C LYS A 48 10.31 -3.99 17.19
N GLN A 49 10.16 -3.75 15.88
CA GLN A 49 9.56 -2.54 15.31
C GLN A 49 8.37 -2.88 14.40
N PRO A 50 7.20 -3.22 14.96
CA PRO A 50 6.05 -3.71 14.19
C PRO A 50 5.52 -2.70 13.17
N ASP A 51 5.56 -1.41 13.48
CA ASP A 51 5.09 -0.37 12.56
C ASP A 51 6.02 -0.21 11.35
N LEU A 52 7.34 -0.27 11.58
CA LEU A 52 8.33 -0.26 10.51
C LEU A 52 8.20 -1.50 9.62
N ARG A 53 8.04 -2.68 10.23
CA ARG A 53 7.83 -3.94 9.53
C ARG A 53 6.63 -3.89 8.59
N LYS A 54 5.45 -3.50 9.10
CA LYS A 54 4.22 -3.42 8.28
C LYS A 54 4.39 -2.48 7.09
N LYS A 55 5.05 -1.34 7.31
CA LYS A 55 5.28 -0.34 6.28
C LYS A 55 6.26 -0.80 5.20
N VAL A 56 7.39 -1.39 5.58
CA VAL A 56 8.35 -1.95 4.63
C VAL A 56 7.71 -3.12 3.88
N PHE A 57 7.04 -4.03 4.59
CA PHE A 57 6.29 -5.13 3.98
C PHE A 57 5.27 -4.64 2.93
N ALA A 58 4.46 -3.63 3.25
CA ALA A 58 3.53 -3.03 2.29
C ALA A 58 4.25 -2.39 1.09
N ALA A 59 5.39 -1.73 1.31
CA ALA A 59 6.20 -1.17 0.23
C ALA A 59 6.84 -2.23 -0.68
N CYS A 60 7.12 -3.43 -0.14
CA CYS A 60 7.65 -4.58 -0.88
C CYS A 60 6.55 -5.34 -1.64
N ALA A 61 5.36 -5.49 -1.05
CA ALA A 61 4.22 -6.18 -1.66
C ALA A 61 3.75 -5.52 -2.98
N ASN A 62 3.94 -4.20 -3.09
CA ASN A 62 3.54 -3.42 -4.27
C ASN A 62 4.55 -3.47 -5.43
N ASP A 63 5.71 -4.12 -5.28
CA ASP A 63 6.74 -4.21 -6.33
C ASP A 63 7.55 -5.52 -6.21
N PRO A 64 6.93 -6.69 -6.50
CA PRO A 64 7.57 -7.98 -6.31
C PRO A 64 8.75 -8.22 -7.28
N GLY A 65 8.75 -7.59 -8.45
CA GLY A 65 9.74 -7.83 -9.51
C GLY A 65 11.08 -7.14 -9.28
N ARG A 66 11.12 -5.97 -8.65
CA ARG A 66 12.37 -5.22 -8.41
C ARG A 66 12.91 -5.32 -6.99
N LYS A 67 12.07 -5.73 -6.03
CA LYS A 67 12.41 -5.70 -4.60
C LYS A 67 12.52 -7.08 -3.96
N GLY A 68 12.38 -8.15 -4.73
CA GLY A 68 12.67 -9.51 -4.26
C GLY A 68 14.14 -9.70 -3.85
N ASP A 69 15.04 -8.95 -4.48
CA ASP A 69 16.49 -8.98 -4.21
C ASP A 69 16.93 -7.97 -3.14
N ASP A 70 16.00 -7.13 -2.66
CA ASP A 70 16.31 -6.17 -1.61
C ASP A 70 16.31 -6.90 -0.25
N PRO A 71 17.44 -6.88 0.49
CA PRO A 71 17.56 -7.63 1.74
C PRO A 71 16.64 -7.09 2.84
N ASN A 72 16.28 -5.80 2.81
CA ASN A 72 15.29 -5.24 3.73
C ASN A 72 13.90 -5.78 3.42
N CYS A 73 13.53 -5.93 2.14
CA CYS A 73 12.28 -6.55 1.75
C CYS A 73 12.20 -8.03 2.12
N ALA A 74 13.29 -8.79 1.92
CA ALA A 74 13.35 -10.19 2.34
C ALA A 74 13.19 -10.33 3.87
N ASN A 75 13.91 -9.50 4.64
CA ASN A 75 13.87 -9.54 6.10
C ASN A 75 12.52 -9.08 6.65
N ALA A 76 11.94 -8.00 6.12
CA ALA A 76 10.61 -7.52 6.53
C ALA A 76 9.51 -8.55 6.21
N THR A 77 9.59 -9.20 5.05
CA THR A 77 8.63 -10.26 4.65
C THR A 77 8.73 -11.49 5.56
N ARG A 78 9.95 -11.88 5.93
CA ARG A 78 10.16 -12.99 6.88
C ARG A 78 9.67 -12.63 8.28
N ALA A 79 9.99 -11.42 8.75
CA ALA A 79 9.50 -10.92 10.04
C ALA A 79 7.98 -10.86 10.07
N GLU A 80 7.32 -10.43 8.98
CA GLU A 80 5.87 -10.38 8.91
C GLU A 80 5.31 -11.79 9.01
N ARG A 81 5.78 -12.76 8.21
CA ARG A 81 5.35 -14.16 8.31
C ARG A 81 5.49 -14.74 9.72
N ILE A 82 6.59 -14.47 10.42
CA ILE A 82 6.78 -14.91 11.81
C ILE A 82 5.74 -14.28 12.73
N ALA A 83 5.50 -12.98 12.59
CA ALA A 83 4.51 -12.25 13.38
C ALA A 83 3.07 -12.70 13.09
N SER A 84 2.75 -13.02 11.83
CA SER A 84 1.41 -13.45 11.40
C SER A 84 1.12 -14.91 11.72
N ALA A 85 2.15 -15.78 11.71
CA ALA A 85 1.97 -17.22 11.92
C ALA A 85 1.43 -17.56 13.32
N GLY A 86 1.60 -16.66 14.30
CA GLY A 86 1.28 -16.95 15.69
C GLY A 86 2.15 -18.08 16.25
N GLY A 87 2.21 -18.20 17.58
CA GLY A 87 2.85 -19.35 18.23
C GLY A 87 1.97 -20.59 18.07
N GLY A 88 1.84 -21.11 16.85
CA GLY A 88 1.10 -22.34 16.58
C GLY A 88 1.72 -23.49 17.37
N ARG A 89 1.04 -23.92 18.43
CA ARG A 89 1.43 -25.10 19.20
C ARG A 89 0.95 -26.32 18.44
N PHE A 90 1.68 -26.66 17.38
CA PHE A 90 1.40 -27.87 16.61
C PHE A 90 1.71 -29.09 17.49
N PRO A 91 0.73 -29.97 17.77
CA PRO A 91 1.01 -31.20 18.50
C PRO A 91 1.95 -32.08 17.67
N ASN A 92 3.03 -32.55 18.30
CA ASN A 92 3.96 -33.48 17.68
C ASN A 92 3.28 -34.87 17.58
N VAL A 93 2.89 -35.25 16.37
CA VAL A 93 2.41 -36.61 16.04
C VAL A 93 3.60 -37.45 15.57
N THR A 94 4.49 -37.80 16.49
CA THR A 94 5.47 -38.87 16.24
C THR A 94 4.74 -40.22 16.23
N PRO A 95 4.96 -41.09 15.23
CA PRO A 95 4.33 -42.41 15.13
C PRO A 95 4.80 -43.38 16.22
#